data_AF-I3YSA1-F1
#
_entry.id   AF-I3YSA1-F1
#
_cell.length_a   1.000
_cell.length_b   1.000
_cell.length_c   1.000
_cell.angle_alpha   90.00
_cell.angle_beta   90.00
_cell.angle_gamma   90.00
#
_symmetry.space_group_name_H-M   'P 1'
#
loop_
_entity.id
_entity.type
_entity.pdbx_description
1 polymer ?
#
loop_
_entity_poly.entity_id
_entity_poly.type
_entity_poly.pdbx_seq_one_letter_code
_entity_poly.pdbx_strand_id
1 'polypeptide(L)'
;MKKRITFSVVILCFLFAVEGYCQEITKYNFLEIIVVQKANNRGKVKRIKVEEQASLKGENISIDEIEDIEETSTLLNYMNAHDWEFLDRQSVVSDDNDPVWMSYIFRKRK
;
A
#
# COMPACT_ATOMS: atom_id res chain seq x y z
N MET A 1 56.00 0.88 26.82
CA MET A 1 55.44 0.65 25.47
C MET A 1 54.11 -0.10 25.51
N LYS A 2 54.02 -1.30 26.12
CA LYS A 2 52.78 -2.12 26.17
C LYS A 2 51.53 -1.36 26.67
N LYS A 3 51.62 -0.61 27.78
CA LYS A 3 50.50 0.16 28.35
C LYS A 3 49.94 1.26 27.42
N ARG A 4 50.80 1.89 26.60
CA ARG A 4 50.37 2.92 25.64
C ARG A 4 49.61 2.30 24.47
N ILE A 5 50.05 1.13 24.00
CA ILE A 5 49.39 0.37 22.95
C ILE A 5 48.00 -0.10 23.45
N THR A 6 47.91 -0.61 24.68
CA THR A 6 46.63 -1.00 25.28
C THR A 6 45.67 0.18 25.35
N PHE A 7 46.15 1.37 25.76
CA PHE A 7 45.32 2.56 25.85
C PHE A 7 44.82 3.03 24.47
N SER A 8 45.69 2.99 23.44
CA SER A 8 45.30 3.30 22.07
C SER A 8 44.26 2.33 21.51
N VAL A 9 44.37 1.04 21.82
CA VAL A 9 43.39 0.02 21.38
C VAL A 9 42.04 0.23 22.05
N VAL A 10 42.01 0.56 23.34
CA VAL A 10 40.76 0.84 24.07
C VAL A 10 40.05 2.07 23.52
N ILE A 11 40.79 3.17 23.26
CA ILE A 11 40.23 4.38 22.66
C ILE A 11 39.66 4.08 21.27
N LEU A 12 40.39 3.30 20.47
CA LEU A 12 39.95 2.92 19.13
C LEU A 12 38.64 2.12 19.18
N CYS A 13 38.49 1.18 20.12
CA CYS A 13 37.24 0.43 20.30
C CYS A 13 36.06 1.33 20.69
N PHE A 14 36.28 2.36 21.51
CA PHE A 14 35.23 3.31 21.89
C PHE A 14 34.78 4.19 20.71
N LEU A 15 35.66 4.47 19.73
CA LEU A 15 35.30 5.24 18.53
C LEU A 15 34.37 4.47 17.58
N PHE A 16 34.35 3.14 17.65
CA PHE A 16 33.44 2.30 16.85
C PHE A 16 32.14 1.93 17.59
N ALA A 17 31.96 2.37 18.84
CA ALA A 17 30.76 2.14 19.65
C ALA A 17 29.66 3.18 19.38
N VAL A 18 29.57 3.72 18.16
CA VAL A 18 28.50 4.63 17.77
C VAL A 18 27.25 3.81 17.52
N GLU A 19 26.14 4.20 18.15
CA GLU A 19 24.83 3.58 17.96
C GLU A 19 24.43 3.68 16.48
N GLY A 20 24.17 2.53 15.86
CA GLY A 20 23.63 2.48 14.51
C GLY A 20 22.17 2.95 14.55
N TYR A 21 21.88 4.09 13.93
CA TYR A 21 20.51 4.48 13.64
C TYR A 21 19.93 3.47 12.63
N CYS A 22 19.15 2.52 13.13
CA CYS A 22 18.30 1.72 12.26
C CYS A 22 17.30 2.68 11.61
N GLN A 23 17.27 2.75 10.28
CA GLN A 23 16.20 3.47 9.60
C GLN A 23 14.88 2.80 9.98
N GLU A 24 14.02 3.53 10.67
CA GLU A 24 12.65 3.07 10.88
C GLU A 24 11.99 2.92 9.50
N ILE A 25 11.68 1.67 9.12
CA ILE A 25 10.97 1.40 7.87
C ILE A 25 9.62 2.09 8.00
N THR A 26 9.39 3.10 7.16
CA THR A 26 8.12 3.81 7.14
C THR A 26 7.03 2.82 6.80
N LYS A 27 6.16 2.50 7.77
CA LYS A 27 5.02 1.61 7.56
C LYS A 27 3.96 2.40 6.82
N TYR A 28 3.68 1.99 5.59
CA TYR A 28 2.61 2.58 4.78
C TYR A 28 1.32 1.81 5.02
N ASN A 29 0.20 2.54 5.08
CA ASN A 29 -1.13 1.95 5.02
C ASN A 29 -1.49 1.70 3.56
N PHE A 30 -1.69 0.43 3.21
CA PHE A 30 -2.13 0.01 1.90
C PHE A 30 -3.59 -0.44 1.95
N LEU A 31 -4.31 -0.20 0.86
CA LEU A 31 -5.67 -0.67 0.69
C LEU A 31 -5.80 -1.32 -0.68
N GLU A 32 -6.31 -2.53 -0.69
CA GLU A 32 -6.66 -3.26 -1.91
C GLU A 32 -8.16 -3.18 -2.16
N ILE A 33 -8.54 -2.83 -3.39
CA ILE A 33 -9.93 -2.75 -3.84
C ILE A 33 -10.09 -3.60 -5.09
N ILE A 34 -11.03 -4.55 -5.06
CA ILE A 34 -11.28 -5.46 -6.17
C ILE A 34 -12.38 -4.89 -7.05
N VAL A 35 -12.06 -4.63 -8.31
CA VAL A 35 -13.00 -4.17 -9.33
C VAL A 35 -13.21 -5.29 -10.33
N VAL A 36 -14.44 -5.76 -10.44
CA VAL A 36 -14.85 -6.77 -11.42
C VAL A 36 -15.47 -6.07 -12.62
N GLN A 37 -14.92 -6.27 -13.82
CA GLN A 37 -15.44 -5.73 -15.08
C GLN A 37 -15.96 -6.82 -16.01
N LYS A 38 -16.95 -6.48 -16.84
CA LYS A 38 -17.44 -7.38 -17.90
C LYS A 38 -16.50 -7.33 -19.11
N ALA A 39 -15.96 -8.47 -19.54
CA ALA A 39 -15.07 -8.57 -20.71
C ALA A 39 -15.68 -7.97 -21.99
N ASN A 40 -16.97 -8.21 -22.22
CA ASN A 40 -17.64 -7.86 -23.47
C ASN A 40 -18.30 -6.47 -23.51
N ASN A 41 -18.19 -5.66 -22.44
CA ASN A 41 -18.96 -4.42 -22.33
C ASN A 41 -18.09 -3.17 -22.09
N ARG A 42 -17.00 -3.05 -22.87
CA ARG A 42 -16.10 -1.87 -22.88
C ARG A 42 -15.56 -1.48 -21.49
N GLY A 43 -15.28 -2.47 -20.63
CA GLY A 43 -14.77 -2.22 -19.28
C GLY A 43 -15.82 -1.69 -18.30
N LYS A 44 -17.12 -1.86 -18.58
CA LYS A 44 -18.17 -1.53 -17.60
C LYS A 44 -17.97 -2.35 -16.32
N VAL A 45 -17.88 -1.66 -15.19
CA VAL A 45 -17.80 -2.26 -13.87
C VAL A 45 -19.08 -3.03 -13.59
N LYS A 46 -18.91 -4.27 -13.13
CA LYS A 46 -19.97 -5.14 -12.67
C LYS A 46 -20.17 -5.00 -11.16
N ARG A 47 -19.06 -4.87 -10.42
CA ARG A 47 -19.04 -4.73 -8.96
C ARG A 47 -17.68 -4.19 -8.51
N ILE A 48 -17.69 -3.37 -7.47
CA ILE A 48 -16.51 -3.08 -6.64
C ILE A 48 -16.70 -3.82 -5.32
N LYS A 49 -15.66 -4.51 -4.85
CA LYS A 49 -15.66 -5.26 -3.60
C LYS A 49 -14.43 -4.88 -2.79
N VAL A 50 -14.64 -4.62 -1.50
CA VAL A 50 -13.56 -4.34 -0.56
C VAL A 50 -13.68 -5.30 0.61
N GLU A 51 -12.57 -5.97 0.93
CA GLU A 51 -12.51 -6.81 2.13
C GLU A 51 -12.17 -5.96 3.35
N GLU A 52 -12.58 -6.43 4.53
CA GLU A 52 -12.26 -5.78 5.79
C GLU A 52 -10.75 -5.80 6.03
N GLN A 53 -10.13 -4.62 6.01
CA GLN A 53 -8.70 -4.45 6.10
C GLN A 53 -8.36 -3.57 7.31
N ALA A 54 -7.28 -3.91 8.02
CA ALA A 54 -6.83 -3.14 9.17
C ALA A 54 -6.49 -1.68 8.83
N SER A 55 -6.13 -1.41 7.57
CA SER A 55 -5.83 -0.08 7.04
C SER A 55 -7.04 0.86 6.94
N LEU A 56 -8.27 0.34 7.06
CA LEU A 56 -9.49 1.14 7.10
C LEU A 56 -9.90 1.55 8.52
N LYS A 57 -9.26 0.98 9.57
CA LYS A 57 -9.65 1.26 10.95
C LYS A 57 -9.26 2.68 11.36
N GLY A 58 -10.26 3.47 11.73
CA GLY A 58 -10.08 4.87 12.15
C GLY A 58 -9.96 5.85 10.98
N GLU A 59 -10.11 5.38 9.74
CA GLU A 59 -10.18 6.22 8.55
C GLU A 59 -11.61 6.71 8.32
N ASN A 60 -11.75 7.89 7.69
CA ASN A 60 -13.05 8.47 7.33
C ASN A 60 -13.52 7.95 5.95
N ILE A 61 -13.41 6.65 5.72
CA ILE A 61 -13.93 5.94 4.56
C ILE A 61 -14.56 4.62 5.04
N SER A 62 -15.75 4.29 4.56
CA SER A 62 -16.38 3.00 4.83
C SER A 62 -16.31 2.07 3.62
N ILE A 63 -16.40 0.76 3.89
CA ILE A 63 -16.47 -0.27 2.84
C ILE A 63 -17.72 -0.08 2.00
N ASP A 64 -18.86 0.19 2.64
CA ASP A 64 -20.15 0.34 1.96
C ASP A 64 -20.12 1.52 0.97
N GLU A 65 -19.56 2.67 1.37
CA GLU A 65 -19.39 3.83 0.47
C GLU A 65 -18.54 3.50 -0.77
N ILE A 66 -17.52 2.66 -0.62
CA ILE A 66 -16.66 2.26 -1.74
C ILE A 66 -17.37 1.24 -2.65
N GLU A 67 -18.10 0.29 -2.06
CA GLU A 67 -18.83 -0.75 -2.81
C GLU A 67 -20.02 -0.19 -3.59
N ASP A 68 -20.62 0.92 -3.13
CA ASP A 68 -21.69 1.64 -3.82
C ASP A 68 -21.22 2.39 -5.08
N ILE A 69 -19.90 2.51 -5.32
CA ILE A 69 -19.36 3.16 -6.51
C ILE A 69 -19.53 2.27 -7.74
N GLU A 70 -20.13 2.83 -8.80
CA GLU A 70 -20.40 2.11 -10.04
C GLU A 70 -19.33 2.27 -11.13
N GLU A 71 -18.43 3.24 -11.01
CA GLU A 71 -17.42 3.55 -12.04
C GLU A 71 -16.00 3.61 -11.46
N THR A 72 -15.03 3.07 -12.21
CA THR A 72 -13.61 3.10 -11.81
C THR A 72 -13.05 4.52 -11.73
N SER A 73 -13.48 5.42 -12.62
CA SER A 73 -13.13 6.86 -12.56
C SER A 73 -13.57 7.49 -11.25
N THR A 74 -14.82 7.24 -10.86
CA THR A 74 -15.39 7.71 -9.59
C THR A 74 -14.63 7.11 -8.41
N LEU A 75 -14.27 5.83 -8.46
CA LEU A 75 -13.44 5.20 -7.43
C LEU A 75 -12.10 5.91 -7.28
N LEU A 76 -11.36 6.11 -8.37
CA LEU A 76 -10.04 6.76 -8.33
C LEU A 76 -10.13 8.20 -7.79
N ASN A 77 -11.17 8.93 -8.18
CA ASN A 77 -11.42 10.29 -7.69
C ASN A 77 -11.79 10.31 -6.20
N TYR A 78 -12.66 9.40 -5.77
CA TYR A 78 -13.05 9.22 -4.37
C TYR A 78 -11.83 8.92 -3.51
N MET A 79 -11.03 7.91 -3.88
CA MET A 79 -9.82 7.56 -3.13
C MET A 79 -8.84 8.74 -3.06
N ASN A 80 -8.60 9.43 -4.17
CA ASN A 80 -7.70 10.60 -4.19
C ASN A 80 -8.22 11.76 -3.33
N ALA A 81 -9.54 11.95 -3.22
CA ALA A 81 -10.14 12.97 -2.33
C ALA A 81 -10.00 12.63 -0.84
N HIS A 82 -9.86 11.35 -0.50
CA HIS A 82 -9.64 10.84 0.86
C HIS A 82 -8.15 10.55 1.17
N ASP A 83 -7.25 11.19 0.44
CA ASP A 83 -5.78 11.07 0.59
C ASP A 83 -5.24 9.66 0.34
N TRP A 84 -5.92 8.87 -0.48
CA TRP A 84 -5.42 7.57 -0.95
C TRP A 84 -4.88 7.70 -2.36
N GLU A 85 -3.59 7.48 -2.50
CA GLU A 85 -2.87 7.52 -3.78
C GLU A 85 -2.95 6.17 -4.47
N PHE A 86 -3.36 6.17 -5.74
CA PHE A 86 -3.27 4.99 -6.59
C PHE A 86 -1.81 4.64 -6.87
N LEU A 87 -1.41 3.41 -6.55
CA LEU A 87 -0.05 2.93 -6.77
C LEU A 87 0.06 2.00 -7.97
N ASP A 88 -0.81 1.00 -8.01
CA ASP A 88 -0.69 -0.08 -8.99
C ASP A 88 -2.04 -0.76 -9.23
N ARG A 89 -2.14 -1.43 -10.39
CA ARG A 89 -3.28 -2.25 -10.75
C ARG A 89 -2.82 -3.58 -11.33
N GLN A 90 -3.22 -4.65 -10.67
CA GLN A 90 -3.01 -6.01 -11.13
C GLN A 90 -4.32 -6.55 -11.71
N SER A 91 -4.24 -7.32 -12.81
CA SER A 91 -5.44 -7.88 -13.46
C SER A 91 -5.28 -9.38 -13.71
N VAL A 92 -6.33 -10.14 -13.43
CA VAL A 92 -6.41 -11.56 -13.74
C VAL A 92 -7.61 -11.79 -14.65
N VAL A 93 -7.36 -12.49 -15.76
CA VAL A 93 -8.35 -12.96 -16.73
C VAL A 93 -8.07 -14.43 -16.99
N SER A 94 -9.09 -15.28 -16.81
CA SER A 94 -8.97 -16.72 -17.01
C SER A 94 -9.13 -17.11 -18.49
N ASP A 95 -10.13 -16.57 -19.18
CA ASP A 95 -10.44 -16.85 -20.59
C ASP A 95 -11.02 -15.60 -21.31
N ASP A 96 -11.05 -15.60 -22.65
CA ASP A 96 -11.41 -14.45 -23.51
C ASP A 96 -12.81 -13.83 -23.26
N ASN A 97 -13.71 -14.55 -22.58
CA ASN A 97 -15.07 -14.07 -22.24
C ASN A 97 -15.33 -13.98 -20.72
N ASP A 98 -14.33 -14.27 -19.90
CA ASP A 98 -14.48 -14.26 -18.45
C ASP A 98 -14.42 -12.84 -17.89
N PRO A 99 -15.11 -12.57 -16.77
CA PRO A 99 -15.01 -11.27 -16.11
C PRO A 99 -13.55 -10.97 -15.75
N VAL A 100 -13.15 -9.72 -15.98
CA VAL A 100 -11.81 -9.24 -15.64
C VAL A 100 -11.81 -8.84 -14.18
N TRP A 101 -10.96 -9.46 -13.39
CA TRP A 101 -10.74 -9.10 -11.99
C TRP A 101 -9.54 -8.18 -11.91
N MET A 102 -9.73 -6.97 -11.38
CA MET A 102 -8.64 -6.03 -11.15
C MET A 102 -8.50 -5.72 -9.68
N SER A 103 -7.31 -5.91 -9.16
CA SER A 103 -6.89 -5.42 -7.86
C SER A 103 -6.30 -4.03 -8.04
N TYR A 104 -6.95 -3.01 -7.45
CA TYR A 104 -6.45 -1.66 -7.37
C TYR A 104 -5.79 -1.46 -6.01
N ILE A 105 -4.50 -1.11 -6.02
CA ILE A 105 -3.70 -0.94 -4.81
C ILE A 105 -3.54 0.56 -4.56
N PHE A 106 -3.99 1.00 -3.39
CA PHE A 106 -3.87 2.35 -2.92
C PHE A 106 -2.92 2.44 -1.72
N ARG A 107 -2.28 3.59 -1.57
CA ARG A 107 -1.46 3.94 -0.41
C ARG A 107 -1.96 5.24 0.21
N LYS A 108 -2.13 5.25 1.53
CA LYS A 108 -2.45 6.48 2.25
C LYS A 108 -1.31 7.50 2.13
N ARG A 109 -1.63 8.72 1.68
CA ARG A 109 -0.75 9.88 1.81
C ARG A 109 -0.76 10.29 3.28
N LYS A 110 0.45 10.40 3.85
CA LYS A 110 0.76 10.63 5.28
C LYS A 110 -0.30 11.39 6.07
#